data_AF-A0A239CX93-F1
#
_entry.id   AF-A0A239CX93-F1
#
_cell.length_a   1.000
_cell.length_b   1.000
_cell.length_c   1.000
_cell.angle_alpha   90.00
_cell.angle_beta   90.00
_cell.angle_gamma   90.00
#
_symmetry.space_group_name_H-M   'P 1'
#
loop_
_entity.id
_entity.type
_entity.pdbx_description
1 polymer ?
#
loop_
_entity_poly.entity_id
_entity_poly.type
_entity_poly.pdbx_seq_one_letter_code
_entity_poly.pdbx_strand_id
1 'polypeptide(L)' 'MKFAYILLLGLLLLVDILTFTEIASLVRQPSDLSVAIGLALLVVLVVANFFVIRFSFKRLKA' A
#
# COMPACT_ATOMS: atom_id res chain seq x y z
N MET A 1 -4.47 -13.91 18.25
CA MET A 1 -3.18 -13.33 17.81
C MET A 1 -2.93 -13.55 16.32
N LYS A 2 -2.80 -14.79 15.82
CA LYS A 2 -2.47 -15.05 14.40
C LYS A 2 -3.56 -14.59 13.41
N PHE A 3 -4.84 -14.77 13.74
CA PHE A 3 -5.96 -14.33 12.89
C PHE A 3 -5.97 -12.82 12.64
N ALA A 4 -5.60 -12.01 13.64
CA ALA A 4 -5.55 -10.55 13.49
C ALA A 4 -4.52 -10.10 12.43
N TYR A 5 -3.39 -10.80 12.32
CA TYR A 5 -2.38 -10.49 11.30
C TYR A 5 -2.79 -10.99 9.91
N ILE A 6 -3.54 -12.09 9.82
CA ILE A 6 -4.15 -12.52 8.55
C ILE A 6 -5.19 -11.49 8.10
N LEU A 7 -6.02 -11.01 9.02
CA LEU A 7 -7.00 -9.96 8.75
C LEU A 7 -6.33 -8.64 8.37
N LEU A 8 -5.21 -8.28 9.02
CA LEU A 8 -4.39 -7.13 8.66
C LEU A 8 -3.86 -7.24 7.22
N LEU A 9 -3.36 -8.42 6.81
CA LEU A 9 -2.89 -8.65 5.45
C LEU A 9 -4.05 -8.58 4.44
N GLY A 10 -5.23 -9.08 4.79
CA GLY A 10 -6.44 -8.93 3.96
C GLY A 10 -6.88 -7.47 3.80
N LEU A 11 -6.87 -6.70 4.90
CA LEU A 11 -7.15 -5.27 4.87
C LEU A 11 -6.12 -4.48 4.07
N LEU A 12 -4.84 -4.82 4.22
CA LEU A 12 -3.76 -4.23 3.43
C LEU A 12 -4.03 -4.38 1.93
N LEU A 13 -4.44 -5.58 1.51
CA LEU A 13 -4.75 -5.87 0.11
C LEU A 13 -5.93 -5.03 -0.42
N LEU A 14 -6.95 -4.80 0.40
CA LEU A 14 -8.06 -3.90 0.04
C LEU A 14 -7.59 -2.44 -0.08
N VAL A 15 -6.79 -1.96 0.87
CA VAL A 15 -6.22 -0.61 0.84
C VAL A 15 -5.35 -0.44 -0.40
N ASP A 16 -4.53 -1.43 -0.75
CA ASP A 16 -3.66 -1.39 -1.93
C ASP A 16 -4.45 -1.21 -3.22
N ILE A 17 -5.55 -1.94 -3.39
CA ILE A 17 -6.40 -1.82 -4.59
C ILE A 17 -6.98 -0.41 -4.69
N LEU A 18 -7.50 0.12 -3.59
CA LEU A 18 -8.11 1.46 -3.54
C LEU A 18 -7.06 2.55 -3.79
N THR A 19 -5.95 2.51 -3.07
CA THR A 19 -4.87 3.50 -3.18
C THR A 19 -4.17 3.42 -4.53
N PHE A 20 -3.99 2.23 -5.11
CA PHE A 20 -3.43 2.09 -6.45
C PHE A 20 -4.33 2.69 -7.52
N THR A 21 -5.65 2.59 -7.36
CA THR A 21 -6.62 3.21 -8.28
C THR A 21 -6.49 4.74 -8.28
N GLU A 22 -6.40 5.34 -7.09
CA GLU A 22 -6.14 6.77 -6.91
C GLU A 22 -4.80 7.19 -7.53
N ILE A 23 -3.71 6.48 -7.21
CA ILE A 23 -2.37 6.74 -7.77
C ILE A 23 -2.38 6.66 -9.30
N ALA A 24 -2.98 5.61 -9.86
CA ALA A 24 -3.08 5.45 -11.31
C ALA A 24 -3.89 6.60 -11.94
N SER A 25 -4.92 7.10 -11.26
CA SER A 25 -5.67 8.27 -11.73
C SER A 25 -4.79 9.53 -11.78
N LEU A 26 -3.96 9.76 -10.77
CA LEU A 26 -3.06 10.92 -10.68
C LEU A 26 -1.94 10.88 -11.73
N VAL A 27 -1.34 9.71 -11.93
CA VAL A 27 -0.25 9.51 -12.90
C VAL A 27 -0.73 9.64 -14.36
N ARG A 28 -2.03 9.44 -14.62
CA ARG A 28 -2.63 9.62 -15.95
C ARG A 28 -3.05 11.05 -16.24
N GLN A 29 -2.97 11.96 -15.26
CA GLN A 29 -3.30 13.37 -15.49
C GLN A 29 -2.20 14.05 -16.31
N PRO A 30 -2.55 15.01 -17.18
CA PRO A 30 -1.57 15.75 -18.00
C PRO A 30 -0.78 16.81 -17.21
N SER A 31 -0.84 16.79 -15.87
CA SER A 31 -0.18 17.76 -14.99
C SER A 31 1.05 17.14 -14.35
N ASP A 32 2.23 17.72 -14.58
CA ASP A 32 3.49 17.25 -14.00
C ASP A 32 3.45 17.18 -12.47
N LEU A 33 2.76 18.13 -11.84
CA LEU A 33 2.55 18.14 -10.40
C LEU A 33 1.71 16.93 -9.94
N SER A 34 0.64 16.61 -10.65
CA SER A 34 -0.22 15.46 -10.34
C SER A 34 0.53 14.15 -10.51
N VAL A 35 1.35 14.02 -11.56
CA VAL A 35 2.20 12.86 -11.81
C VAL A 35 3.24 12.70 -10.70
N ALA A 36 3.90 13.78 -10.29
CA ALA A 36 4.88 13.77 -9.21
C ALA A 36 4.25 13.33 -7.87
N ILE A 37 3.05 13.84 -7.56
CA ILE A 37 2.30 13.42 -6.37
C ILE A 37 1.94 11.93 -6.45
N GLY A 38 1.44 11.46 -7.59
CA GLY A 38 1.11 10.05 -7.81
C GLY A 38 2.33 9.14 -7.61
N LEU A 39 3.48 9.52 -8.15
CA LEU A 39 4.74 8.79 -7.95
C LEU A 39 5.20 8.80 -6.48
N ALA A 40 5.11 9.94 -5.79
CA ALA A 40 5.46 10.03 -4.38
C ALA A 40 4.56 9.13 -3.51
N LEU A 41 3.24 9.13 -3.78
CA LEU A 41 2.29 8.24 -3.12
C LEU A 41 2.57 6.77 -3.42
N LEU A 42 3.00 6.43 -4.64
CA LEU A 42 3.41 5.07 -4.98
C LEU A 42 4.61 4.61 -4.14
N VAL A 43 5.63 5.46 -4.00
CA VAL A 43 6.79 5.16 -3.15
C VAL A 43 6.36 4.92 -1.71
N VAL A 44 5.49 5.78 -1.17
CA VAL A 44 4.95 5.62 0.19
C VAL A 44 4.18 4.30 0.33
N LEU A 45 3.32 3.97 -0.64
CA LEU A 45 2.53 2.73 -0.63
C LEU A 45 3.43 1.49 -0.60
N VAL A 46 4.48 1.45 -1.41
CA VAL A 46 5.45 0.35 -1.45
C VAL A 46 6.20 0.22 -0.13
N VAL A 47 6.70 1.33 0.42
CA VAL A 47 7.43 1.35 1.68
C VAL A 47 6.54 0.89 2.84
N ALA A 48 5.31 1.42 2.93
CA ALA A 48 4.34 1.02 3.94
C ALA A 48 4.02 -0.48 3.83
N ASN A 49 3.79 -0.98 2.62
CA ASN A 49 3.54 -2.40 2.37
C ASN A 49 4.67 -3.28 2.89
N PHE A 50 5.92 -2.95 2.56
CA PHE A 50 7.07 -3.70 3.02
C PHE A 50 7.08 -3.84 4.55
N PHE A 51 6.86 -2.75 5.28
CA PHE A 51 6.84 -2.78 6.75
C PHE A 51 5.67 -3.59 7.30
N VAL A 52 4.45 -3.41 6.77
CA VAL A 52 3.26 -4.11 7.25
C VAL A 52 3.37 -5.61 7.00
N ILE A 53 3.79 -6.02 5.80
CA ILE A 53 4.01 -7.43 5.45
C ILE A 53 5.11 -8.03 6.32
N ARG A 54 6.26 -7.34 6.44
CA ARG A 54 7.39 -7.80 7.24
C ARG A 54 6.99 -7.99 8.71
N PHE A 55 6.25 -7.04 9.27
CA PHE A 55 5.76 -7.09 10.64
C PHE A 55 4.77 -8.23 10.85
N SER A 56 3.80 -8.37 9.94
CA SER A 56 2.77 -9.41 10.00
C SER A 56 3.39 -10.80 9.93
N PHE A 57 4.32 -11.04 9.00
CA PHE A 57 4.99 -12.33 8.90
C PHE A 57 5.89 -12.65 10.10
N LYS A 58 6.58 -11.66 10.70
CA LYS A 58 7.31 -11.89 11.95
C LYS A 58 6.39 -12.39 13.06
N ARG A 59 5.19 -11.80 13.18
CA ARG A 59 4.22 -12.13 14.22
C ARG A 59 3.44 -13.42 13.94
N LEU A 60 3.29 -13.82 12.68
CA LEU A 60 2.67 -15.10 12.29
C LEU A 60 3.61 -16.30 12.51
N LYS A 61 4.92 -16.11 12.31
CA LYS A 61 5.94 -17.13 12.54
C LYS A 61 6.34 -17.31 14.01
N ALA A 62 6.11 -16.29 14.85
CA ALA A 62 6.21 -16.38 16.30
C ALA A 62 5.07 -17.25 16.89
#